data_AF-A0A314YPQ2-F1
#
_entry.id   AF-A0A314YPQ2-F1
#
_cell.length_a   1.000
_cell.length_b   1.000
_cell.length_c   1.000
_cell.angle_alpha   90.00
_cell.angle_beta   90.00
_cell.angle_gamma   90.00
#
_symmetry.space_group_name_H-M   'P 1'
#
loop_
_entity.id
_entity.type
_entity.pdbx_description
1 polymer ?
#
loop_
_entity_poly.entity_id
_entity_poly.type
_entity_poly.pdbx_seq_one_letter_code
_entity_poly.pdbx_strand_id
1 'polypeptide(L)'
;MASSTLSPATTSQLCSSKSAMFSSAQALAVKPRRTQMVGKGKGMRITCQASSIAADRVPDMGKRKLMNLLLLGAISLPSGFMLVPYATFFVPPGSGSGSGGQVAKDALGNDVIASEWLKTHGPGDKTLTQGLKGDPTYLVVEKDRSLATYGINAVCTHLGCVVPFNTAENKFICPCHGSQYNEQGKVVRGPAPLSLALAHADIDEGKVVFVPWVETDFRTGDAPWWS
;
A
#
# COMPACT_ATOMS: atom_id res chain seq x y z
N MET A 1 41.86 -59.31 -17.61
CA MET A 1 43.32 -59.08 -17.51
C MET A 1 43.55 -57.69 -18.08
N ALA A 2 44.03 -56.67 -17.38
CA ALA A 2 45.16 -56.66 -16.46
C ALA A 2 44.88 -55.84 -15.19
N SER A 3 45.44 -56.31 -14.08
CA SER A 3 45.67 -55.56 -12.84
C SER A 3 46.97 -54.76 -12.94
N SER A 4 47.06 -53.64 -12.24
CA SER A 4 48.17 -53.32 -11.30
C SER A 4 48.03 -51.93 -10.66
N THR A 5 47.59 -51.92 -9.40
CA THR A 5 48.15 -51.20 -8.22
C THR A 5 48.45 -49.69 -8.30
N LEU A 6 47.62 -48.90 -7.61
CA LEU A 6 47.92 -47.54 -7.15
C LEU A 6 48.69 -47.58 -5.81
N SER A 7 49.85 -46.94 -5.73
CA SER A 7 50.60 -46.65 -4.49
C SER A 7 50.18 -45.29 -3.89
N PRO A 8 50.33 -45.07 -2.57
CA PRO A 8 49.72 -43.93 -1.90
C PRO A 8 50.56 -42.66 -2.03
N ALA A 9 49.86 -41.54 -2.21
CA ALA A 9 50.42 -40.20 -2.24
C ALA A 9 50.94 -39.78 -0.85
N THR A 10 52.23 -39.48 -0.77
CA THR A 10 52.83 -38.76 0.36
C THR A 10 52.39 -37.30 0.31
N THR A 11 51.74 -36.85 1.38
CA THR A 11 51.28 -35.48 1.59
C THR A 11 52.44 -34.55 1.96
N SER A 12 52.71 -33.55 1.13
CA SER A 12 53.38 -32.32 1.56
C SER A 12 52.85 -31.13 0.76
N GLN A 13 51.72 -30.58 1.20
CA GLN A 13 51.34 -29.22 0.81
C GLN A 13 51.39 -28.33 2.05
N LEU A 14 52.42 -27.49 2.08
CA LEU A 14 52.50 -26.32 2.95
C LEU A 14 51.43 -25.31 2.50
N CYS A 15 50.30 -25.25 3.22
CA CYS A 15 49.40 -24.11 3.12
C CYS A 15 49.90 -22.98 4.03
N SER A 16 50.52 -21.97 3.43
CA SER A 16 50.68 -20.65 4.03
C SER A 16 49.40 -19.87 3.78
N SER A 17 48.56 -19.70 4.80
CA SER A 17 47.44 -18.77 4.79
C SER A 17 47.68 -17.67 5.82
N LYS A 18 48.01 -16.47 5.31
CA LYS A 18 47.94 -15.22 6.07
C LYS A 18 46.46 -14.86 6.24
N SER A 19 45.91 -15.08 7.42
CA SER A 19 44.63 -14.50 7.84
C SER A 19 44.90 -13.35 8.80
N ALA A 20 44.90 -12.12 8.28
CA ALA A 20 44.85 -10.91 9.08
C ALA A 20 43.41 -10.77 9.61
N MET A 21 43.19 -11.17 10.86
CA MET A 21 42.02 -10.76 11.64
C MET A 21 42.28 -9.32 12.12
N PHE A 22 41.61 -8.35 11.51
CA PHE A 22 41.51 -7.01 12.07
C PHE A 22 40.48 -7.04 13.21
N SER A 23 40.96 -6.89 14.45
CA SER A 23 40.14 -6.49 15.59
C SER A 23 40.54 -5.07 15.97
N SER A 24 39.59 -4.15 15.87
CA SER A 24 39.71 -2.75 16.21
C SER A 24 39.58 -2.56 17.71
N ALA A 25 40.72 -2.37 18.39
CA ALA A 25 40.76 -1.81 19.73
C ALA A 25 41.91 -0.81 19.86
N GLN A 26 41.48 0.42 20.14
CA GLN A 26 42.16 1.65 20.53
C GLN A 26 43.67 1.64 20.83
N ALA A 27 44.29 2.67 20.25
CA ALA A 27 45.67 3.11 20.44
C ALA A 27 46.06 3.35 21.90
N LEU A 28 47.23 2.84 22.28
CA LEU A 28 48.21 3.52 23.13
C LEU A 28 49.60 3.11 22.65
N ALA A 29 50.28 4.02 21.95
CA ALA A 29 51.61 3.81 21.40
C ALA A 29 52.66 3.89 22.52
N VAL A 30 53.17 2.75 22.95
CA VAL A 30 54.41 2.67 23.74
C VAL A 30 55.46 1.96 22.88
N LYS A 31 56.53 2.69 22.51
CA LYS A 31 57.67 2.13 21.76
C LYS A 31 58.32 1.00 22.56
N PRO A 32 58.56 -0.19 21.99
CA PRO A 32 59.37 -1.19 22.69
C PRO A 32 60.85 -0.84 22.52
N ARG A 33 61.51 -0.59 23.67
CA ARG A 33 62.97 -0.54 23.79
C ARG A 33 63.51 -1.95 23.53
N ARG A 34 64.38 -2.09 22.53
CA ARG A 34 65.01 -3.37 22.16
C ARG A 34 65.98 -3.80 23.27
N THR A 35 65.53 -4.64 24.19
CA THR A 35 66.40 -5.42 25.08
C THR A 35 66.53 -6.83 24.53
N GLN A 36 67.71 -7.13 23.98
CA GLN A 36 68.14 -8.51 23.72
C GLN A 36 68.25 -9.22 25.07
N MET A 37 67.25 -10.03 25.40
CA MET A 37 67.35 -11.04 26.44
C MET A 37 67.23 -12.40 25.74
N VAL A 38 68.37 -13.06 25.60
CA VAL A 38 68.48 -14.47 25.19
C VAL A 38 67.93 -15.30 26.34
N GLY A 39 66.61 -15.46 26.37
CA GLY A 39 65.92 -16.43 27.22
C GLY A 39 65.70 -17.70 26.42
N LYS A 40 66.31 -18.81 26.86
CA LYS A 40 66.18 -20.15 26.29
C LYS A 40 64.74 -20.64 26.49
N GLY A 41 63.81 -20.20 25.64
CA GLY A 41 62.44 -20.67 25.65
C GLY A 41 62.43 -22.16 25.31
N LYS A 42 62.04 -23.01 26.27
CA LYS A 42 61.57 -24.36 25.96
C LYS A 42 60.47 -24.20 24.92
N GLY A 43 60.77 -24.52 23.67
CA GLY A 43 59.80 -24.49 22.58
C GLY A 43 58.67 -25.44 22.95
N MET A 44 57.56 -24.89 23.45
CA MET A 44 56.32 -25.62 23.60
C MET A 44 55.89 -25.95 22.17
N ARG A 45 56.11 -27.20 21.74
CA ARG A 45 55.58 -27.68 20.47
C ARG A 45 54.06 -27.72 20.62
N ILE A 46 53.38 -26.68 20.16
CA ILE A 46 51.93 -26.72 19.96
C ILE A 46 51.72 -27.68 18.78
N THR A 47 51.44 -28.94 19.08
CA THR A 47 50.95 -29.90 18.10
C THR A 47 49.51 -29.52 17.80
N CYS A 48 49.29 -28.80 16.70
CA CYS A 48 47.96 -28.68 16.12
C CYS A 48 47.50 -30.08 15.72
N GLN A 49 46.68 -30.73 16.55
CA GLN A 49 45.92 -31.89 16.09
C GLN A 49 44.89 -31.36 15.11
N ALA A 50 45.19 -31.46 13.81
CA ALA A 50 44.14 -31.42 12.81
C ALA A 50 43.25 -32.64 13.11
N SER A 51 42.12 -32.41 13.76
CA SER A 51 41.11 -33.44 13.96
C SER A 51 40.52 -33.78 12.59
N SER A 52 41.12 -34.76 11.92
CA SER A 52 40.60 -35.26 10.64
C SER A 52 39.33 -36.05 10.91
N ILE A 53 38.21 -35.59 10.36
CA ILE A 53 36.94 -36.32 10.39
C ILE A 53 37.00 -37.43 9.33
N ALA A 54 36.57 -38.63 9.71
CA ALA A 54 36.51 -39.76 8.79
C ALA A 54 35.53 -39.48 7.62
N ALA A 55 35.87 -39.97 6.42
CA ALA A 55 35.16 -39.61 5.18
C ALA A 55 33.69 -40.07 5.14
N ASP A 56 33.33 -41.07 5.95
CA ASP A 56 31.98 -41.58 6.15
C ASP A 56 31.09 -40.63 6.96
N ARG A 57 31.68 -39.64 7.65
CA ARG A 57 30.94 -38.62 8.44
C ARG A 57 30.71 -37.31 7.68
N VAL A 58 30.83 -37.30 6.36
CA VAL A 58 30.50 -36.13 5.54
C VAL A 58 29.05 -36.21 5.06
N PRO A 59 28.18 -35.22 5.35
CA PRO A 59 26.81 -35.22 4.86
C PRO A 59 26.75 -35.25 3.33
N ASP A 60 25.93 -36.13 2.79
CA ASP A 60 25.62 -36.21 1.37
C ASP A 60 24.75 -35.02 0.92
N MET A 61 24.49 -34.92 -0.38
CA MET A 61 23.71 -33.80 -0.92
C MET A 61 22.25 -33.82 -0.48
N GLY A 62 21.67 -34.99 -0.17
CA GLY A 62 20.30 -35.09 0.35
C GLY A 62 20.17 -34.42 1.72
N LYS A 63 21.07 -34.75 2.66
CA LYS A 63 21.11 -34.13 4.00
C LYS A 63 21.38 -32.62 3.95
N ARG A 64 22.27 -32.17 3.04
CA ARG A 64 22.54 -30.73 2.86
C ARG A 64 21.33 -29.97 2.35
N LYS A 65 20.62 -30.50 1.34
CA LYS A 65 19.39 -29.88 0.82
C LYS A 65 18.28 -29.82 1.88
N LEU A 66 18.12 -30.89 2.66
CA LEU A 66 17.15 -30.94 3.76
C LEU A 66 17.46 -29.88 4.84
N MET A 67 18.73 -29.78 5.26
CA MET A 67 19.14 -28.77 6.24
C MET A 67 19.02 -27.34 5.71
N ASN A 68 19.32 -27.10 4.43
CA ASN A 68 19.11 -25.79 3.80
C ASN A 68 17.63 -25.42 3.74
N LEU A 69 16.75 -26.37 3.40
CA LEU A 69 15.30 -26.13 3.37
C LEU A 69 14.77 -25.79 4.76
N LEU A 70 15.20 -26.54 5.79
CA LEU A 70 14.82 -26.29 7.17
C LEU A 70 15.31 -24.92 7.65
N LEU A 71 16.56 -24.55 7.33
CA LEU A 71 17.13 -23.26 7.67
C LEU A 71 16.38 -22.10 7.00
N LEU A 72 16.06 -22.22 5.71
CA LEU A 72 15.29 -21.21 4.98
C LEU A 72 13.88 -21.04 5.58
N GLY A 73 13.20 -22.15 5.91
CA GLY A 73 11.91 -22.10 6.60
C GLY A 73 12.01 -21.41 7.97
N ALA A 74 13.01 -21.79 8.77
CA ALA A 74 13.22 -21.22 10.10
C ALA A 74 13.54 -19.72 10.08
N ILE A 75 14.28 -19.23 9.08
CA ILE A 75 14.57 -17.80 8.92
C ILE A 75 13.37 -17.04 8.34
N SER A 76 12.61 -17.66 7.42
CA SER A 76 11.48 -16.99 6.76
C SER A 76 10.36 -16.60 7.74
N LEU A 77 10.17 -17.36 8.81
CA LEU A 77 9.07 -17.16 9.75
C LEU A 77 9.23 -15.87 10.59
N PRO A 78 10.35 -15.64 11.32
CA PRO A 78 10.58 -14.37 12.00
C PRO A 78 10.70 -13.20 11.02
N SER A 79 11.32 -13.42 9.86
CA SER A 79 11.44 -12.37 8.82
C SER A 79 10.06 -11.93 8.33
N GLY A 80 9.17 -12.86 8.01
CA GLY A 80 7.79 -12.59 7.62
C GLY A 80 6.99 -11.95 8.74
N PHE A 81 7.14 -12.43 9.97
CA PHE A 81 6.45 -11.88 11.13
C PHE A 81 6.82 -10.41 11.41
N MET A 82 8.06 -9.99 11.15
CA MET A 82 8.46 -8.58 11.24
C MET A 82 8.07 -7.77 10.01
N LEU A 83 8.12 -8.38 8.82
CA LEU A 83 7.84 -7.68 7.56
C LEU A 83 6.35 -7.42 7.33
N VAL A 84 5.46 -8.35 7.68
CA VAL A 84 4.01 -8.20 7.50
C VAL A 84 3.46 -6.95 8.21
N PRO A 85 3.66 -6.74 9.53
CA PRO A 85 3.15 -5.55 10.20
C PRO A 85 3.78 -4.26 9.64
N TYR A 86 5.06 -4.30 9.25
CA TYR A 86 5.72 -3.17 8.62
C TYR A 86 5.15 -2.83 7.24
N ALA A 87 4.80 -3.84 6.44
CA ALA A 87 4.15 -3.64 5.15
C ALA A 87 2.71 -3.14 5.32
N THR A 88 1.95 -3.70 6.25
CA THR A 88 0.57 -3.28 6.52
C THR A 88 0.48 -1.88 7.13
N PHE A 89 1.55 -1.39 7.77
CA PHE A 89 1.61 -0.02 8.27
C PHE A 89 1.45 1.02 7.15
N PHE A 90 1.87 0.71 5.92
CA PHE A 90 1.68 1.59 4.76
C PHE A 90 0.30 1.49 4.12
N VAL A 91 -0.51 0.49 4.51
CA VAL A 91 -1.89 0.38 4.06
C VAL A 91 -2.73 1.30 4.95
N PRO A 92 -3.37 2.35 4.39
CA PRO A 92 -4.19 3.26 5.17
C PRO A 92 -5.29 2.48 5.91
N PRO A 93 -5.57 2.79 7.19
CA PRO A 93 -6.71 2.21 7.86
C PRO A 93 -7.99 2.66 7.14
N GLY A 94 -8.91 1.72 6.92
CA GLY A 94 -10.22 2.06 6.35
C GLY A 94 -10.94 3.06 7.26
N SER A 95 -11.50 4.12 6.69
CA SER A 95 -12.44 4.98 7.41
C SER A 95 -13.67 4.13 7.72
N GLY A 96 -13.94 3.87 9.00
CA GLY A 96 -15.07 3.03 9.41
C GLY A 96 -16.36 3.47 8.72
N SER A 97 -16.86 2.65 7.81
CA SER A 97 -18.12 2.90 7.14
C SER A 97 -19.23 2.43 8.06
N GLY A 98 -19.93 3.37 8.71
CA GLY A 98 -21.21 3.08 9.33
C GLY A 98 -22.15 2.49 8.29
N SER A 99 -23.00 1.54 8.69
CA SER A 99 -23.88 0.75 7.83
C SER A 99 -24.96 1.55 7.08
N GLY A 100 -24.98 2.89 7.17
CA GLY A 100 -26.13 3.71 6.79
C GLY A 100 -25.82 4.99 6.00
N GLY A 101 -24.63 5.14 5.42
CA GLY A 101 -24.29 6.33 4.65
C GLY A 101 -23.49 7.39 5.42
N GLN A 102 -23.05 8.42 4.71
CA GLN A 102 -22.21 9.49 5.23
C GLN A 102 -22.99 10.81 5.25
N VAL A 103 -22.96 11.50 6.39
CA VAL A 103 -23.60 12.81 6.53
C VAL A 103 -22.96 13.81 5.58
N ALA A 104 -23.79 14.53 4.83
CA ALA A 104 -23.36 15.58 3.92
C ALA A 104 -22.80 16.76 4.73
N LYS A 105 -21.66 17.30 4.29
CA LYS A 105 -21.05 18.48 4.93
C LYS A 105 -20.95 19.66 3.98
N ASP A 106 -20.97 20.87 4.51
CA ASP A 106 -20.72 22.08 3.75
C ASP A 106 -19.21 22.28 3.47
N ALA A 107 -18.86 23.37 2.79
CA ALA A 107 -17.47 23.70 2.49
C ALA A 107 -16.62 24.01 3.74
N LEU A 108 -17.24 24.31 4.88
CA LEU A 108 -16.59 24.57 6.16
C LEU A 108 -16.47 23.31 7.03
N GLY A 109 -17.07 22.20 6.60
CA GLY A 109 -17.11 20.94 7.32
C GLY A 109 -18.24 20.81 8.35
N ASN A 110 -19.21 21.74 8.37
CA ASN A 110 -20.41 21.63 9.18
C ASN A 110 -21.42 20.67 8.54
N ASP A 111 -22.23 20.02 9.36
CA ASP A 111 -23.29 19.12 8.88
C ASP A 111 -24.41 19.90 8.19
N VAL A 112 -24.87 19.40 7.04
CA VAL A 112 -25.95 20.04 6.27
C VAL A 112 -27.32 19.64 6.83
N ILE A 113 -28.06 20.63 7.34
CA ILE A 113 -29.43 20.47 7.83
C ILE A 113 -30.41 20.82 6.71
N ALA A 114 -31.30 19.89 6.34
CA ALA A 114 -32.19 20.05 5.19
C ALA A 114 -33.11 21.28 5.30
N SER A 115 -33.63 21.56 6.51
CA SER A 115 -34.55 22.68 6.73
C SER A 115 -33.88 24.05 6.66
N GLU A 116 -32.59 24.15 6.96
CA GLU A 116 -31.79 25.37 6.80
C GLU A 116 -31.37 25.55 5.35
N TRP A 117 -30.98 24.44 4.70
CA TRP A 117 -30.58 24.44 3.30
C TRP A 117 -31.67 24.93 2.36
N LEU A 118 -32.92 24.50 2.59
CA LEU A 118 -34.09 24.90 1.79
C LEU A 118 -34.49 26.37 2.00
N LYS A 119 -33.96 27.06 3.03
CA LYS A 119 -34.20 28.51 3.22
C LYS A 119 -33.22 29.35 2.39
N THR A 120 -32.02 28.83 2.15
CA THR A 120 -30.95 29.55 1.46
C THR A 120 -30.90 29.26 -0.03
N HIS A 121 -31.35 28.07 -0.45
CA HIS A 121 -31.33 27.63 -1.85
C HIS A 121 -32.75 27.56 -2.43
N GLY A 122 -32.91 28.11 -3.63
CA GLY A 122 -34.17 28.13 -4.37
C GLY A 122 -34.48 26.83 -5.12
N PRO A 123 -35.68 26.72 -5.71
CA PRO A 123 -36.07 25.57 -6.51
C PRO A 123 -35.22 25.45 -7.78
N GLY A 124 -34.68 24.26 -8.04
CA GLY A 124 -33.80 23.98 -9.18
C GLY A 124 -32.32 24.27 -8.93
N ASP A 125 -31.95 24.75 -7.75
CA ASP A 125 -30.55 24.99 -7.39
C ASP A 125 -29.80 23.68 -7.20
N LYS A 126 -28.56 23.67 -7.70
CA LYS A 126 -27.62 22.53 -7.59
C LYS A 126 -26.35 23.04 -6.96
N THR A 127 -26.15 22.70 -5.69
CA THR A 127 -25.02 23.19 -4.90
C THR A 127 -24.17 22.05 -4.35
N LEU A 128 -22.86 22.31 -4.26
CA LEU A 128 -21.88 21.30 -3.86
C LEU A 128 -21.87 21.12 -2.35
N THR A 129 -21.85 19.87 -1.93
CA THR A 129 -21.59 19.43 -0.56
C THR A 129 -20.52 18.35 -0.58
N GLN A 130 -19.90 18.09 0.57
CA GLN A 130 -19.04 16.94 0.76
C GLN A 130 -19.91 15.69 0.88
N GLY A 131 -19.76 14.76 -0.06
CA GLY A 131 -20.51 13.51 -0.13
C GLY A 131 -19.71 12.29 0.31
N LEU A 132 -20.06 11.14 -0.28
CA LEU A 132 -19.42 9.85 0.01
C LEU A 132 -17.91 9.92 -0.22
N LYS A 133 -17.13 9.40 0.74
CA LYS A 133 -15.65 9.32 0.69
C LYS A 133 -14.95 10.69 0.56
N GLY A 134 -15.67 11.78 0.82
CA GLY A 134 -15.16 13.15 0.69
C GLY A 134 -15.23 13.73 -0.72
N ASP A 135 -15.82 13.01 -1.68
CA ASP A 135 -16.02 13.54 -3.03
C ASP A 135 -17.05 14.68 -3.01
N PRO A 136 -16.90 15.70 -3.87
CA PRO A 136 -17.91 16.75 -4.02
C PRO A 136 -19.16 16.17 -4.70
N THR A 137 -20.29 16.23 -4.02
CA THR A 137 -21.60 15.76 -4.51
C THR A 137 -22.55 16.94 -4.59
N TYR A 138 -23.27 17.05 -5.70
CA TYR A 138 -24.36 18.00 -5.86
C TYR A 138 -25.59 17.55 -5.10
N LEU A 139 -26.08 18.43 -4.24
CA LEU A 139 -27.43 18.37 -3.70
C LEU A 139 -28.36 19.12 -4.66
N VAL A 140 -29.44 18.46 -5.09
CA VAL A 140 -30.41 19.03 -6.03
C VAL A 140 -31.67 19.43 -5.27
N VAL A 141 -32.07 20.69 -5.38
CA VAL A 141 -33.38 21.16 -4.89
C VAL A 141 -34.38 21.06 -6.03
N GLU A 142 -35.46 20.32 -5.81
CA GLU A 142 -36.54 20.17 -6.79
C GLU A 142 -37.45 21.41 -6.86
N LYS A 143 -38.33 21.44 -7.87
CA LYS A 143 -39.21 22.60 -8.14
C LYS A 143 -40.28 22.81 -7.08
N ASP A 144 -40.65 21.75 -6.38
CA ASP A 144 -41.58 21.70 -5.25
C ASP A 144 -40.95 22.21 -3.93
N ARG A 145 -39.68 22.65 -3.96
CA ARG A 145 -38.87 23.02 -2.79
C ARG A 145 -38.58 21.84 -1.85
N SER A 146 -38.57 20.62 -2.37
CA SER A 146 -38.02 19.46 -1.68
C SER A 146 -36.60 19.16 -2.17
N LEU A 147 -35.87 18.32 -1.42
CA LEU A 147 -34.60 17.78 -1.88
C LEU A 147 -34.86 16.55 -2.76
N ALA A 148 -34.17 16.45 -3.88
CA ALA A 148 -34.22 15.25 -4.70
C ALA A 148 -33.69 14.05 -3.92
N THR A 149 -34.22 12.86 -4.21
CA THR A 149 -33.79 11.59 -3.59
C THR A 149 -32.40 11.12 -4.03
N TYR A 150 -31.77 11.84 -4.95
CA TYR A 150 -30.45 11.53 -5.48
C TYR A 150 -29.51 12.74 -5.43
N GLY A 151 -28.26 12.47 -5.10
CA GLY A 151 -27.13 13.37 -5.28
C GLY A 151 -26.31 12.98 -6.51
N ILE A 152 -25.73 13.98 -7.19
CA ILE A 152 -24.91 13.76 -8.39
C ILE A 152 -23.44 14.00 -8.02
N ASN A 153 -22.57 13.02 -8.19
CA ASN A 153 -21.14 13.21 -7.96
C ASN A 153 -20.59 14.22 -8.99
N ALA A 154 -19.89 15.26 -8.54
CA ALA A 154 -19.37 16.32 -9.39
C ALA A 154 -18.03 15.97 -10.06
N VAL A 155 -17.42 14.83 -9.73
CA VAL A 155 -16.15 14.38 -10.27
C VAL A 155 -16.32 13.91 -11.73
N CYS A 156 -15.63 14.58 -12.64
CA CYS A 156 -15.66 14.26 -14.06
C CYS A 156 -15.07 12.87 -14.32
N THR A 157 -15.84 12.01 -14.98
CA THR A 157 -15.46 10.65 -15.39
C THR A 157 -14.34 10.57 -16.44
N HIS A 158 -13.86 11.70 -16.95
CA HIS A 158 -12.70 11.75 -17.84
C HIS A 158 -11.37 11.66 -17.06
N LEU A 159 -11.09 12.65 -16.21
CA LEU A 159 -9.82 12.79 -15.47
C LEU A 159 -9.99 13.35 -14.04
N GLY A 160 -11.22 13.51 -13.56
CA GLY A 160 -11.49 13.88 -12.16
C GLY A 160 -11.66 15.37 -11.84
N CYS A 161 -11.73 16.26 -12.84
CA CYS A 161 -12.09 17.67 -12.59
C CYS A 161 -13.48 17.80 -11.96
N VAL A 162 -13.70 18.77 -11.07
CA VAL A 162 -15.05 19.10 -10.57
C VAL A 162 -15.84 19.83 -11.66
N VAL A 163 -17.02 19.31 -12.01
CA VAL A 163 -17.83 19.83 -13.11
C VAL A 163 -18.88 20.82 -12.58
N PRO A 164 -18.78 22.13 -12.88
CA PRO A 164 -19.78 23.11 -12.49
C PRO A 164 -21.09 22.92 -13.26
N PHE A 165 -22.21 23.26 -12.62
CA PHE A 165 -23.51 23.36 -13.28
C PHE A 165 -23.65 24.72 -13.97
N ASN A 166 -23.98 24.70 -15.27
CA ASN A 166 -24.34 25.90 -16.02
C ASN A 166 -25.86 26.04 -16.05
N THR A 167 -26.39 27.03 -15.31
CA THR A 167 -27.82 27.32 -15.21
C THR A 167 -28.42 27.90 -16.50
N ALA A 168 -27.61 28.49 -17.38
CA ALA A 168 -28.11 29.07 -18.64
C ALA A 168 -28.49 27.98 -19.66
N GLU A 169 -27.75 26.87 -19.68
CA GLU A 169 -27.97 25.75 -20.61
C GLU A 169 -28.56 24.51 -19.95
N ASN A 170 -28.77 24.56 -18.63
CA ASN A 170 -29.20 23.43 -17.79
C ASN A 170 -28.35 22.17 -17.98
N LYS A 171 -27.03 22.34 -18.02
CA LYS A 171 -26.07 21.25 -18.24
C LYS A 171 -24.87 21.42 -17.34
N PHE A 172 -24.25 20.31 -16.97
CA PHE A 172 -22.92 20.34 -16.36
C PHE A 172 -21.87 20.42 -17.46
N ILE A 173 -21.04 21.46 -17.43
CA ILE A 173 -20.01 21.69 -18.45
C ILE A 173 -18.65 21.68 -17.79
N CYS A 174 -17.84 20.68 -18.11
CA CYS A 174 -16.51 20.52 -17.53
C CYS A 174 -15.56 21.57 -18.12
N PRO A 175 -14.96 22.46 -17.31
CA PRO A 175 -14.09 23.52 -17.81
C PRO A 175 -12.76 22.99 -18.35
N CYS A 176 -12.37 21.75 -18.00
CA CYS A 176 -11.09 21.18 -18.40
C CYS A 176 -11.07 20.80 -19.90
N HIS A 177 -12.05 20.03 -20.37
CA HIS A 177 -12.07 19.50 -21.74
C HIS A 177 -13.45 19.57 -22.41
N GLY A 178 -14.42 20.28 -21.79
CA GLY A 178 -15.74 20.50 -22.38
C GLY A 178 -16.66 19.28 -22.38
N SER A 179 -16.45 18.30 -21.50
CA SER A 179 -17.43 17.23 -21.25
C SER A 179 -18.74 17.84 -20.79
N GLN A 180 -19.84 17.45 -21.43
CA GLN A 180 -21.19 17.94 -21.14
C GLN A 180 -22.04 16.81 -20.60
N TYR A 181 -22.72 17.07 -19.49
CA TYR A 181 -23.71 16.18 -18.91
C TYR A 181 -25.06 16.89 -18.81
N ASN A 182 -26.15 16.14 -18.92
CA ASN A 182 -27.51 16.68 -18.76
C ASN A 182 -27.79 17.04 -17.28
N GLU A 183 -28.95 17.61 -16.98
CA GLU A 183 -29.36 18.00 -15.62
C GLU A 183 -29.28 16.87 -14.56
N GLN A 184 -29.35 15.62 -15.02
CA GLN A 184 -29.32 14.40 -14.20
C GLN A 184 -27.91 13.78 -14.13
N GLY A 185 -26.92 14.37 -14.80
CA GLY A 185 -25.53 13.88 -14.83
C GLY A 185 -25.24 12.79 -15.88
N LYS A 186 -26.16 12.49 -16.80
CA LYS A 186 -25.92 11.61 -17.95
C LYS A 186 -25.02 12.30 -18.97
N VAL A 187 -24.01 11.59 -19.47
CA VAL A 187 -23.12 12.14 -20.50
C VAL A 187 -23.88 12.45 -21.80
N VAL A 188 -23.65 13.64 -22.36
CA VAL A 188 -24.25 14.11 -23.62
C VAL A 188 -23.18 14.31 -24.68
N ARG A 189 -22.03 14.89 -24.32
CA ARG A 189 -20.95 15.20 -25.26
C ARG A 189 -19.60 15.23 -24.56
N GLY A 190 -18.53 15.14 -25.35
CA GLY A 190 -17.15 15.36 -24.92
C GLY A 190 -16.40 14.05 -24.63
N PRO A 191 -15.18 14.14 -24.08
CA PRO A 191 -14.30 12.99 -23.91
C PRO A 191 -14.65 12.08 -22.71
N ALA A 192 -15.68 12.43 -21.92
CA ALA A 192 -16.12 11.62 -20.79
C ALA A 192 -16.70 10.27 -21.28
N PRO A 193 -16.18 9.12 -20.84
CA PRO A 193 -16.66 7.81 -21.29
C PRO A 193 -17.97 7.40 -20.61
N LEU A 194 -18.22 7.87 -19.39
CA LEU A 194 -19.32 7.44 -18.52
C LEU A 194 -20.09 8.62 -17.92
N SER A 195 -21.33 8.39 -17.50
CA SER A 195 -22.17 9.36 -16.77
C SER A 195 -21.67 9.58 -15.34
N LEU A 196 -21.97 10.73 -14.74
CA LEU A 196 -21.62 11.04 -13.35
C LEU A 196 -22.27 10.03 -12.39
N ALA A 197 -21.54 9.61 -11.37
CA ALA A 197 -22.05 8.67 -10.36
C ALA A 197 -23.18 9.29 -9.53
N LEU A 198 -24.06 8.44 -9.00
CA LEU A 198 -25.17 8.83 -8.16
C LEU A 198 -24.98 8.32 -6.72
N ALA A 199 -25.58 9.04 -5.78
CA ALA A 199 -25.78 8.60 -4.41
C ALA A 199 -27.25 8.85 -4.03
N HIS A 200 -27.83 8.03 -3.18
CA HIS A 200 -29.12 8.36 -2.56
C HIS A 200 -28.92 9.51 -1.58
N ALA A 201 -29.84 10.45 -1.57
CA ALA A 201 -29.89 11.55 -0.62
C ALA A 201 -31.10 11.33 0.28
N ASP A 202 -30.84 10.85 1.49
CA ASP A 202 -31.86 10.61 2.52
C ASP A 202 -31.77 11.70 3.60
N ILE A 203 -32.87 11.91 4.32
CA ILE A 203 -32.92 12.84 5.45
C ILE A 203 -33.07 12.02 6.72
N ASP A 204 -32.00 11.95 7.51
CA ASP A 204 -31.96 11.27 8.81
C ASP A 204 -31.79 12.30 9.92
N GLU A 205 -32.69 12.29 10.91
CA GLU A 205 -32.73 13.27 12.01
C GLU A 205 -32.66 14.75 11.56
N GLY A 206 -33.15 15.06 10.35
CA GLY A 206 -33.13 16.40 9.75
C GLY A 206 -31.80 16.78 9.07
N LYS A 207 -30.78 15.91 9.12
CA LYS A 207 -29.53 16.03 8.38
C LYS A 207 -29.62 15.28 7.05
N VAL A 208 -28.92 15.77 6.04
CA VAL A 208 -28.79 15.04 4.78
C VAL A 208 -27.73 13.96 4.91
N VAL A 209 -28.08 12.74 4.54
CA VAL A 209 -27.18 11.58 4.53
C VAL A 209 -27.10 11.02 3.11
N PHE A 210 -25.88 10.79 2.64
CA PHE A 210 -25.65 10.13 1.37
C PHE A 210 -25.44 8.64 1.56
N VAL A 211 -26.21 7.83 0.84
CA VAL A 211 -26.10 6.37 0.81
C VAL A 211 -25.64 5.94 -0.59
N PRO A 212 -24.74 4.96 -0.72
CA PRO A 212 -24.28 4.51 -2.04
C PRO A 212 -25.45 3.98 -2.88
N TRP A 213 -25.53 4.45 -4.13
CA TRP A 213 -26.51 3.96 -5.10
C TRP A 213 -26.04 2.63 -5.68
N VAL A 214 -26.75 1.54 -5.37
CA VAL A 214 -26.44 0.17 -5.82
C VAL A 214 -27.51 -0.43 -6.72
N GLU A 215 -28.66 0.24 -6.83
CA GLU A 215 -29.73 -0.16 -7.74
C GLU A 215 -29.48 0.32 -9.17
N THR A 216 -30.38 -0.03 -10.09
CA THR A 216 -30.28 0.34 -11.51
C THR A 216 -30.24 1.86 -11.70
N ASP A 217 -29.41 2.34 -12.63
CA ASP A 217 -29.34 3.75 -12.98
C ASP A 217 -30.61 4.14 -13.77
N PHE A 218 -31.47 4.98 -13.18
CA PHE A 218 -32.72 5.40 -13.80
C PHE A 218 -32.53 6.21 -15.10
N ARG A 219 -31.32 6.72 -15.39
CA ARG A 219 -31.03 7.57 -16.56
C ARG A 219 -30.66 6.76 -17.80
N THR A 220 -30.12 5.56 -17.60
CA THR A 220 -29.67 4.66 -18.68
C THR A 220 -30.47 3.35 -18.71
N GLY A 221 -31.01 2.91 -17.57
CA GLY A 221 -31.64 1.61 -17.41
C GLY A 221 -30.63 0.47 -17.19
N ASP A 222 -29.34 0.79 -17.10
CA ASP A 222 -28.25 -0.18 -16.93
C ASP A 222 -27.83 -0.31 -15.46
N ALA A 223 -26.99 -1.30 -15.17
CA ALA A 223 -26.35 -1.43 -13.86
C ALA A 223 -25.38 -0.24 -13.60
N PRO A 224 -25.27 0.23 -12.34
CA PRO A 224 -24.37 1.31 -11.98
C PRO A 224 -22.91 0.90 -12.20
N TRP A 225 -22.11 1.74 -12.85
CA TRP A 225 -20.71 1.42 -13.16
C TRP A 225 -19.74 1.69 -12.00
N TRP A 226 -20.19 2.41 -10.97
CA TRP A 226 -19.38 2.89 -9.84
C TRP A 226 -19.43 1.98 -8.60
N SER A 227 -20.24 0.91 -8.65
CA SER A 227 -20.40 -0.07 -7.56
C SER A 227 -19.22 -1.03 -7.47
#